data_AF-A0A932DKS0-F1
#
_entry.id   AF-A0A932DKS0-F1
#
_cell.length_a   1.000
_cell.length_b   1.000
_cell.length_c   1.000
_cell.angle_alpha   90.00
_cell.angle_beta   90.00
_cell.angle_gamma   90.00
#
_symmetry.space_group_name_H-M   'P 1'
#
loop_
_entity.id
_entity.type
_entity.pdbx_description
1 polymer ?
#
loop_
_entity_poly.entity_id
_entity_poly.type
_entity_poly.pdbx_seq_one_letter_code
_entity_poly.pdbx_strand_id
1 'polypeptide(L)'
;YIPTPLAQKELEEFRKSFGRPAQLTLLYHWARLIELLYNAELAVQLLDDPEITSRETRIKVTPRAARGVGVVEAPRGTLIHDYTTDADGILTHVNLLVATCQNNSAINLSVKQAAKALIKDGKYDQGTLNTVEMAIRAYDPCLSCATHRLDGTLPVKIDIVGPDGKVVDTLTN
;
A
#
# COMPACT_ATOMS: atom_id res chain seq x y z
N TYR A 1 9.82 -6.96 -15.91
CA TYR A 1 10.42 -8.30 -15.93
C TYR A 1 10.36 -8.76 -14.50
N ILE A 2 9.74 -9.90 -14.25
CA ILE A 2 9.70 -10.62 -12.98
C ILE A 2 10.55 -11.87 -13.19
N PRO A 3 11.45 -12.24 -12.26
CA PRO A 3 12.40 -13.33 -12.50
C PRO A 3 11.77 -14.73 -12.37
N THR A 4 10.55 -14.85 -11.84
CA THR A 4 9.85 -16.14 -11.71
C THR A 4 8.95 -16.40 -12.93
N PRO A 5 8.96 -17.63 -13.49
CA PRO A 5 8.37 -17.90 -14.79
C PRO A 5 6.84 -17.79 -14.81
N LEU A 6 6.13 -18.25 -13.78
CA LEU A 6 4.66 -18.22 -13.77
C LEU A 6 4.17 -16.78 -13.60
N ALA A 7 4.71 -16.03 -12.63
CA ALA A 7 4.34 -14.63 -12.45
C ALA A 7 4.73 -13.74 -13.65
N GLN A 8 5.86 -14.01 -14.31
CA GLN A 8 6.25 -13.30 -15.53
C GLN A 8 5.24 -13.53 -16.67
N LYS A 9 4.76 -14.77 -16.83
CA LYS A 9 3.71 -15.09 -17.82
C LYS A 9 2.41 -14.32 -17.52
N GLU A 10 1.98 -14.28 -16.26
CA GLU A 10 0.79 -13.52 -15.87
C GLU A 10 0.97 -12.00 -16.07
N LEU A 11 2.17 -11.48 -15.83
CA LEU A 11 2.49 -10.08 -16.13
C LEU A 11 2.43 -9.76 -17.63
N GLU A 12 2.87 -10.68 -18.48
CA GLU A 12 2.77 -10.54 -19.94
C GLU A 12 1.33 -10.51 -20.41
N GLU A 13 0.48 -11.41 -19.91
CA GLU A 13 -0.95 -11.41 -20.22
C GLU A 13 -1.62 -10.13 -19.74
N PHE A 14 -1.37 -9.72 -18.49
CA PHE A 14 -1.88 -8.45 -17.96
C PHE A 14 -1.52 -7.25 -18.85
N ARG A 15 -0.26 -7.17 -19.29
CA ARG A 15 0.21 -6.08 -20.17
C ARG A 15 -0.39 -6.14 -21.56
N LYS A 16 -0.62 -7.34 -22.09
CA LYS A 16 -1.29 -7.53 -23.37
C LYS A 16 -2.75 -7.07 -23.31
N SER A 17 -3.44 -7.33 -22.20
CA SER A 17 -4.84 -6.94 -22.01
C SER A 17 -5.03 -5.45 -21.71
N PHE A 18 -4.14 -4.83 -20.93
CA PHE A 18 -4.35 -3.46 -20.39
C PHE A 18 -3.27 -2.44 -20.76
N GLY A 19 -2.24 -2.86 -21.49
CA GLY A 19 -1.11 -2.01 -21.86
C GLY A 19 -0.19 -1.69 -20.68
N ARG A 20 0.70 -0.71 -20.88
CA ARG A 20 1.63 -0.20 -19.86
C ARG A 20 1.86 1.30 -20.08
N PRO A 21 1.57 2.17 -19.07
CA PRO A 21 1.05 1.83 -17.75
C PRO A 21 -0.46 1.55 -17.77
N ALA A 22 -0.89 0.53 -17.04
CA ALA A 22 -2.30 0.32 -16.73
C ALA A 22 -2.71 1.24 -15.55
N GLN A 23 -3.83 1.96 -15.67
CA GLN A 23 -4.27 2.99 -14.70
C GLN A 23 -5.67 2.75 -14.13
N LEU A 24 -6.29 1.61 -14.43
CA LEU A 24 -7.62 1.27 -13.91
C LEU A 24 -7.51 0.80 -12.45
N THR A 25 -8.20 1.48 -11.52
CA THR A 25 -8.09 1.26 -10.07
C THR A 25 -8.28 -0.21 -9.66
N LEU A 26 -9.28 -0.89 -10.21
CA LEU A 26 -9.57 -2.29 -9.83
C LEU A 26 -8.50 -3.28 -10.29
N LEU A 27 -7.64 -2.91 -11.25
CA LEU A 27 -6.54 -3.78 -11.69
C LEU A 27 -5.44 -3.95 -10.64
N TYR A 28 -5.43 -3.15 -9.56
CA TYR A 28 -4.58 -3.43 -8.39
C TYR A 28 -4.84 -4.82 -7.82
N HIS A 29 -6.08 -5.34 -7.90
CA HIS A 29 -6.36 -6.70 -7.46
C HIS A 29 -5.65 -7.76 -8.30
N TRP A 30 -5.67 -7.62 -9.63
CA TRP A 30 -4.94 -8.53 -10.52
C TRP A 30 -3.43 -8.38 -10.33
N ALA A 31 -2.90 -7.16 -10.28
CA ALA A 31 -1.49 -6.92 -10.01
C ALA A 31 -1.03 -7.60 -8.69
N ARG A 32 -1.85 -7.53 -7.63
CA ARG A 32 -1.56 -8.20 -6.35
C ARG A 32 -1.56 -9.73 -6.45
N LEU A 33 -2.40 -10.32 -7.32
CA LEU A 33 -2.37 -11.77 -7.57
C LEU A 33 -1.08 -12.19 -8.30
N ILE A 34 -0.58 -11.35 -9.21
CA ILE A 34 0.71 -11.57 -9.88
C ILE A 34 1.86 -11.52 -8.85
N GLU A 35 1.84 -10.53 -7.95
CA GLU A 35 2.83 -10.42 -6.87
C GLU A 35 2.72 -11.58 -5.86
N LEU A 36 1.51 -12.05 -5.55
CA LEU A 36 1.30 -13.22 -4.71
C LEU A 36 1.94 -14.47 -5.33
N LEU A 37 1.73 -14.69 -6.63
CA LEU A 37 2.34 -15.80 -7.37
C LEU A 37 3.87 -15.67 -7.39
N TYR A 38 4.37 -14.47 -7.65
CA TYR A 38 5.80 -14.18 -7.61
C TYR A 38 6.40 -14.52 -6.23
N ASN A 39 5.77 -14.08 -5.15
CA ASN A 39 6.25 -14.33 -3.79
C ASN A 39 6.23 -15.82 -3.45
N ALA A 40 5.24 -16.56 -3.92
CA ALA A 40 5.17 -18.01 -3.74
C ALA A 40 6.30 -18.74 -4.48
N GLU A 41 6.57 -18.37 -5.74
CA GLU A 41 7.69 -18.93 -6.52
C GLU A 41 9.05 -18.56 -5.91
N LEU A 42 9.22 -17.30 -5.51
CA LEU A 42 10.46 -16.81 -4.89
C LEU A 42 10.72 -17.50 -3.54
N ALA A 43 9.68 -17.76 -2.75
CA ALA A 43 9.84 -18.48 -1.48
C ALA A 43 10.44 -19.87 -1.67
N VAL A 44 10.01 -20.61 -2.71
CA VAL A 44 10.61 -21.92 -3.04
C VAL A 44 12.08 -21.75 -3.44
N GLN A 45 12.38 -20.78 -4.32
CA GLN A 45 13.76 -20.52 -4.73
C GLN A 45 14.69 -20.19 -3.55
N LEU A 46 14.21 -19.39 -2.59
CA LEU A 46 14.97 -19.05 -1.39
C LEU A 46 15.15 -20.24 -0.44
N LEU A 47 14.18 -21.15 -0.38
CA LEU A 47 14.28 -22.38 0.40
C LEU A 47 15.26 -23.39 -0.21
N ASP A 48 15.43 -23.36 -1.53
CA ASP A 48 16.40 -24.19 -2.25
C ASP A 48 17.84 -23.63 -2.20
N ASP A 49 18.03 -22.38 -1.74
CA ASP A 49 19.35 -21.79 -1.58
C ASP A 49 20.10 -22.46 -0.42
N PRO A 50 21.28 -23.09 -0.64
CA PRO A 50 22.03 -23.73 0.43
C PRO A 50 22.45 -22.77 1.55
N GLU A 51 22.58 -21.46 1.27
CA GLU A 51 22.90 -20.46 2.29
C GLU A 51 21.76 -20.20 3.26
N ILE A 52 20.51 -20.59 2.96
CA ILE A 52 19.35 -20.35 3.84
C ILE A 52 19.49 -21.02 5.22
N THR A 53 20.33 -22.07 5.30
CA THR A 53 20.64 -22.79 6.55
C THR A 53 22.02 -22.45 7.13
N SER A 54 22.71 -21.45 6.56
CA SER A 54 24.01 -20.99 7.02
C SER A 54 23.96 -20.57 8.50
N ARG A 55 25.05 -20.80 9.22
CA ARG A 55 25.22 -20.33 10.60
C ARG A 55 25.76 -18.90 10.66
N GLU A 56 26.29 -18.39 9.56
CA GLU A 56 26.84 -17.03 9.41
C GLU A 56 25.70 -16.01 9.22
N THR A 57 24.91 -15.78 10.27
CA THR A 57 23.66 -14.98 10.21
C THR A 57 23.79 -13.58 10.79
N ARG A 58 24.94 -13.24 11.38
CA ARG A 58 25.10 -11.99 12.12
C ARG A 58 26.50 -11.40 11.98
N ILE A 59 26.55 -10.12 11.68
CA ILE A 59 27.76 -9.31 11.72
C ILE A 59 27.77 -8.51 13.03
N LYS A 60 28.94 -8.36 13.66
CA LYS A 60 29.09 -7.51 14.84
C LYS A 60 28.96 -6.04 14.46
N VAL A 61 28.09 -5.31 15.15
CA VAL A 61 27.88 -3.87 14.95
C VAL A 61 28.23 -3.12 16.24
N THR A 62 28.90 -1.98 16.13
CA THR A 62 29.23 -1.08 17.25
C THR A 62 28.43 0.22 17.12
N PRO A 63 27.75 0.68 18.21
CA PRO A 63 27.07 1.97 18.22
C PRO A 63 28.00 3.12 17.81
N ARG A 64 27.44 4.10 17.09
CA ARG A 64 28.11 5.33 16.69
C ARG A 64 27.09 6.38 16.27
N ALA A 65 27.52 7.64 16.26
CA ALA A 65 26.75 8.71 15.63
C ALA A 65 26.72 8.49 14.12
N ALA A 66 25.52 8.30 13.57
CA ALA A 66 25.34 8.03 12.14
C ALA A 66 23.88 8.29 11.70
N ARG A 67 23.69 8.33 10.39
CA ARG A 67 22.38 8.24 9.74
C ARG A 67 22.29 6.93 8.97
N GLY A 68 21.16 6.23 9.06
CA GLY A 68 20.87 5.00 8.35
C GLY A 68 19.49 5.03 7.71
N VAL A 69 19.40 4.68 6.42
CA VAL A 69 18.15 4.60 5.68
C VAL A 69 17.93 3.18 5.21
N GLY A 70 16.83 2.57 5.64
CA GLY A 70 16.35 1.27 5.16
C GLY A 70 15.16 1.47 4.23
N VAL A 71 15.20 0.82 3.06
CA VAL A 71 14.13 0.87 2.06
C VAL A 71 13.77 -0.54 1.64
N VAL A 72 12.48 -0.87 1.66
CA VAL A 72 11.94 -2.14 1.15
C VAL A 72 10.61 -1.88 0.44
N GLU A 73 10.22 -2.78 -0.46
CA GLU A 73 8.84 -2.80 -0.98
C GLU A 73 7.96 -3.56 0.01
N ALA A 74 7.11 -2.84 0.74
CA ALA A 74 6.04 -3.47 1.49
C ALA A 74 4.91 -3.86 0.53
N PRO A 75 3.99 -4.78 0.89
CA PRO A 75 2.91 -5.23 0.00
C PRO A 75 1.95 -4.13 -0.50
N ARG A 76 2.05 -2.91 0.05
CA ARG A 76 1.17 -1.76 -0.23
C ARG A 76 1.92 -0.59 -0.87
N GLY A 77 3.18 -0.78 -1.24
CA GLY A 77 4.10 0.22 -1.79
C GLY A 77 5.40 0.38 -0.99
N THR A 78 6.24 1.30 -1.43
CA THR A 78 7.58 1.53 -0.86
C THR A 78 7.51 1.94 0.62
N LEU A 79 8.32 1.28 1.46
CA LEU A 79 8.49 1.59 2.88
C LEU A 79 9.90 2.12 3.12
N ILE A 80 9.99 3.31 3.71
CA ILE A 80 11.27 3.98 4.02
C ILE A 80 11.34 4.25 5.51
N HIS A 81 12.40 3.76 6.14
CA HIS A 81 12.78 4.05 7.52
C HIS A 81 14.11 4.81 7.52
N ASP A 82 14.12 6.05 8.03
CA ASP A 82 15.31 6.91 8.12
C ASP A 82 15.56 7.29 9.58
N TYR A 83 16.69 6.82 10.11
CA TYR A 83 17.08 6.98 11.51
C TYR A 83 18.39 7.74 11.62
N THR A 84 18.50 8.61 12.62
CA THR A 84 19.76 9.23 13.04
C THR A 84 20.04 8.90 14.50
N THR A 85 21.29 8.56 14.82
CA THR A 85 21.75 8.20 16.18
C THR A 85 22.86 9.12 16.67
N ASP A 86 22.99 9.23 18.00
CA ASP A 86 24.17 9.79 18.66
C ASP A 86 25.31 8.76 18.83
N ALA A 87 26.38 9.15 19.54
CA ALA A 87 27.56 8.31 19.76
C ALA A 87 27.28 7.00 20.49
N ASP A 88 26.27 6.99 21.37
CA ASP A 88 25.85 5.82 22.14
C ASP A 88 24.84 4.95 21.36
N GLY A 89 24.46 5.37 20.14
CA GLY A 89 23.48 4.68 19.30
C GLY A 89 22.04 5.01 19.65
N ILE A 90 21.79 6.06 20.44
CA ILE A 90 20.44 6.49 20.80
C ILE A 90 19.85 7.33 19.67
N LEU A 91 18.58 7.06 19.34
CA LEU A 91 17.87 7.75 18.28
C LEU A 91 17.69 9.24 18.62
N THR A 92 18.17 10.10 17.72
CA THR A 92 17.99 11.56 17.80
C THR A 92 17.02 12.09 16.74
N HIS A 93 16.82 11.35 15.66
CA HIS A 93 15.84 11.66 14.62
C HIS A 93 15.26 10.40 13.99
N VAL A 94 13.98 10.46 13.63
CA VAL A 94 13.25 9.40 12.95
C VAL A 94 12.34 10.02 11.89
N ASN A 95 12.42 9.52 10.65
CA ASN A 95 11.51 9.84 9.58
C ASN A 95 11.02 8.54 8.93
N LEU A 96 9.70 8.39 8.79
CA LEU A 96 9.05 7.19 8.26
C LEU A 96 8.15 7.59 7.09
N LEU A 97 8.42 7.03 5.91
CA LEU A 97 7.53 7.15 4.75
C LEU A 97 6.92 5.79 4.48
N VAL A 98 5.67 5.61 4.91
CA VAL A 98 5.00 4.30 4.89
C VAL A 98 4.10 4.19 3.67
N ALA A 99 4.38 3.20 2.82
CA ALA A 99 3.57 2.66 1.73
C ALA A 99 2.24 3.38 1.45
N THR A 100 1.17 3.05 2.19
CA THR A 100 -0.19 3.57 1.96
C THR A 100 -0.28 5.10 1.99
N CYS A 101 0.56 5.81 2.75
CA CYS A 101 0.58 7.28 2.79
C CYS A 101 0.81 7.89 1.39
N GLN A 102 1.65 7.26 0.58
CA GLN A 102 1.96 7.72 -0.79
C GLN A 102 0.75 7.60 -1.72
N ASN A 103 -0.19 6.68 -1.43
CA ASN A 103 -1.41 6.49 -2.20
C ASN A 103 -2.60 7.33 -1.70
N ASN A 104 -2.44 8.12 -0.63
CA ASN A 104 -3.57 8.85 -0.04
C ASN A 104 -4.26 9.81 -1.04
N SER A 105 -3.48 10.52 -1.86
CA SER A 105 -4.02 11.39 -2.91
C SER A 105 -4.80 10.61 -3.96
N ALA A 106 -4.25 9.48 -4.44
CA ALA A 106 -4.89 8.61 -5.43
C ALA A 106 -6.20 7.99 -4.89
N ILE A 107 -6.21 7.55 -3.63
CA ILE A 107 -7.41 7.03 -2.96
C ILE A 107 -8.51 8.10 -2.94
N ASN A 108 -8.20 9.32 -2.51
CA ASN A 108 -9.17 10.42 -2.45
C ASN A 108 -9.73 10.77 -3.85
N LEU A 109 -8.87 10.77 -4.87
CA LEU A 109 -9.30 11.00 -6.25
C LEU A 109 -10.21 9.88 -6.76
N SER A 110 -9.86 8.62 -6.50
CA SER A 110 -10.67 7.45 -6.87
C SER A 110 -12.04 7.46 -6.19
N VAL A 111 -12.10 7.78 -4.90
CA VAL A 111 -13.37 7.95 -4.16
C VAL A 111 -14.23 9.05 -4.79
N LYS A 112 -13.63 10.22 -5.05
CA LYS A 112 -14.34 11.34 -5.69
C LYS A 112 -14.87 10.98 -7.07
N GLN A 113 -14.09 10.25 -7.88
CA GLN A 113 -14.51 9.80 -9.20
C GLN A 113 -15.64 8.77 -9.12
N ALA A 114 -15.52 7.75 -8.26
CA ALA A 114 -16.56 6.76 -8.05
C ALA A 114 -17.87 7.39 -7.55
N ALA A 115 -17.81 8.29 -6.58
CA ALA A 115 -18.97 9.00 -6.07
C ALA A 115 -19.65 9.83 -7.17
N LYS A 116 -18.88 10.59 -7.97
CA LYS A 116 -19.43 11.36 -9.10
C LYS A 116 -20.05 10.49 -10.19
N ALA A 117 -19.52 9.29 -10.40
CA ALA A 117 -20.03 8.37 -11.40
C ALA A 117 -21.36 7.73 -10.96
N LEU A 118 -21.48 7.37 -9.68
CA LEU A 118 -22.58 6.55 -9.17
C LEU A 118 -23.71 7.37 -8.51
N ILE A 119 -23.40 8.46 -7.82
CA ILE A 119 -24.38 9.29 -7.12
C ILE A 119 -24.91 10.35 -8.09
N LYS A 120 -26.19 10.25 -8.45
CA LYS A 120 -26.89 11.18 -9.35
C LYS A 120 -28.09 11.78 -8.63
N ASP A 121 -28.33 13.08 -8.85
CA ASP A 121 -29.45 13.82 -8.27
C ASP A 121 -29.55 13.69 -6.74
N GLY A 122 -28.41 13.54 -6.06
CA GLY A 122 -28.33 13.38 -4.60
C GLY A 122 -28.84 12.03 -4.08
N LYS A 123 -29.14 11.06 -4.95
CA LYS A 123 -29.62 9.73 -4.55
C LYS A 123 -28.46 8.78 -4.33
N TYR A 124 -28.43 8.17 -3.15
CA TYR A 124 -27.48 7.12 -2.77
C TYR A 124 -28.16 6.10 -1.85
N ASP A 125 -27.65 4.88 -1.87
CA ASP A 125 -28.05 3.80 -0.98
C ASP A 125 -26.81 3.03 -0.50
N GLN A 126 -27.00 2.05 0.37
CA GLN A 126 -25.89 1.26 0.92
C GLN A 126 -25.08 0.53 -0.17
N GLY A 127 -25.73 0.08 -1.24
CA GLY A 127 -25.06 -0.61 -2.35
C GLY A 127 -24.13 0.33 -3.13
N THR A 128 -24.61 1.54 -3.40
CA THR A 128 -23.86 2.62 -4.04
C THR A 128 -22.65 3.01 -3.20
N LEU A 129 -22.85 3.24 -1.90
CA LEU A 129 -21.78 3.60 -0.98
C LEU A 129 -20.73 2.49 -0.87
N ASN A 130 -21.15 1.23 -0.78
CA ASN A 130 -20.22 0.10 -0.78
C ASN A 130 -19.38 0.03 -2.06
N THR A 131 -19.94 0.41 -3.21
CA THR A 131 -19.18 0.46 -4.48
C THR A 131 -18.18 1.60 -4.49
N VAL A 132 -18.50 2.75 -3.86
CA VAL A 132 -17.52 3.81 -3.62
C VAL A 132 -16.39 3.33 -2.70
N GLU A 133 -16.71 2.58 -1.65
CA GLU A 133 -15.69 1.97 -0.78
C GLU A 133 -14.82 0.93 -1.50
N MET A 134 -15.32 0.23 -2.51
CA MET A 134 -14.49 -0.68 -3.33
C MET A 134 -13.32 0.05 -3.98
N ALA A 135 -13.48 1.34 -4.34
CA ALA A 135 -12.39 2.15 -4.87
C ALA A 135 -11.27 2.38 -3.84
N ILE A 136 -11.61 2.40 -2.55
CA ILE A 136 -10.63 2.45 -1.44
C ILE A 136 -9.95 1.09 -1.30
N ARG A 137 -10.74 0.01 -1.20
CA ARG A 137 -10.25 -1.36 -0.95
C ARG A 137 -9.32 -1.87 -2.06
N ALA A 138 -9.47 -1.38 -3.28
CA ALA A 138 -8.59 -1.71 -4.40
C ALA A 138 -7.11 -1.45 -4.09
N TYR A 139 -6.80 -0.40 -3.34
CA TYR A 139 -5.45 -0.04 -2.93
C TYR A 139 -4.91 -0.87 -1.75
N ASP A 140 -5.73 -1.73 -1.13
CA ASP A 140 -5.40 -2.45 0.12
C ASP A 140 -4.78 -1.50 1.16
N PRO A 141 -5.48 -0.44 1.60
CA PRO A 141 -4.88 0.56 2.47
C PRO A 141 -4.68 0.01 3.89
N CYS A 142 -3.47 0.19 4.43
CA CYS A 142 -3.22 0.06 5.87
C CYS A 142 -3.19 1.46 6.50
N LEU A 143 -4.33 1.95 6.99
CA LEU A 143 -4.44 3.31 7.54
C LEU A 143 -3.69 3.48 8.87
N SER A 144 -3.66 2.45 9.71
CA SER A 144 -2.84 2.45 10.94
C SER A 144 -1.35 2.57 10.63
N CYS A 145 -0.88 1.82 9.61
CA CYS A 145 0.50 1.93 9.13
C CYS A 145 0.79 3.35 8.59
N ALA A 146 -0.12 3.90 7.76
CA ALA A 146 0.05 5.20 7.12
C ALA A 146 0.10 6.38 8.11
N THR A 147 -0.63 6.26 9.22
CA THR A 147 -0.71 7.31 10.25
C THR A 147 0.22 7.06 11.44
N HIS A 148 0.88 5.90 11.47
CA HIS A 148 1.66 5.43 12.61
C HIS A 148 0.85 5.33 13.92
N ARG A 149 -0.48 5.18 13.80
CA ARG A 149 -1.40 5.19 14.92
C ARG A 149 -1.78 3.75 15.28
N LEU A 150 -1.51 3.38 16.54
CA LEU A 150 -1.64 2.02 17.08
C LEU A 150 -2.95 1.77 17.85
N ASP A 151 -3.87 2.75 17.91
CA ASP A 151 -5.10 2.65 18.70
C ASP A 151 -6.18 1.73 18.10
N GLY A 152 -5.93 1.14 16.92
CA GLY A 152 -6.72 0.03 16.36
C GLY A 152 -8.10 0.41 15.84
N THR A 153 -8.59 1.62 16.11
CA THR A 153 -9.74 2.20 15.44
C THR A 153 -9.32 2.65 14.05
N LEU A 154 -10.05 2.22 13.03
CA LEU A 154 -9.79 2.59 11.64
C LEU A 154 -10.88 3.57 11.23
N PRO A 155 -10.88 4.85 11.68
CA PRO A 155 -11.99 5.76 11.43
C PRO A 155 -12.01 6.12 9.95
N VAL A 156 -12.78 5.36 9.16
CA VAL A 156 -13.13 5.78 7.81
C VAL A 156 -14.27 6.76 7.94
N LYS A 157 -13.95 8.04 7.79
CA LYS A 157 -14.93 9.12 7.73
C LYS A 157 -15.23 9.44 6.28
N ILE A 158 -16.48 9.28 5.86
CA ILE A 158 -16.98 9.73 4.57
C ILE A 158 -17.85 10.95 4.80
N ASP A 159 -17.40 12.11 4.33
CA ASP A 159 -18.18 13.34 4.34
C ASP A 159 -18.91 13.50 3.00
N ILE A 160 -20.24 13.62 3.05
CA ILE A 160 -21.07 13.96 1.91
C ILE A 160 -21.19 15.48 1.87
N VAL A 161 -20.66 16.13 0.84
CA VAL A 161 -20.63 17.59 0.72
C VAL A 161 -21.60 18.05 -0.35
N GLY A 162 -22.50 18.97 0.01
CA GLY A 162 -23.50 19.57 -0.86
C GLY A 162 -22.89 20.59 -1.84
N PRO A 163 -23.68 21.05 -2.83
CA PRO A 163 -23.21 22.04 -3.82
C PRO A 163 -22.77 23.38 -3.23
N ASP A 164 -23.26 23.73 -2.03
CA ASP A 164 -22.89 24.93 -1.28
C ASP A 164 -21.59 24.77 -0.47
N GLY A 165 -20.93 23.61 -0.58
CA GLY A 165 -19.71 23.28 0.15
C GLY A 165 -19.93 22.85 1.60
N LYS A 166 -21.19 22.75 2.07
CA LYS A 166 -21.48 22.28 3.42
C LYS A 166 -21.55 20.76 3.48
N VAL A 167 -21.13 20.20 4.61
CA VAL A 167 -21.32 18.77 4.89
C VAL A 167 -22.81 18.53 5.13
N VAL A 168 -23.40 17.70 4.30
CA VAL A 168 -24.80 17.26 4.35
C VAL A 168 -24.92 16.06 5.29
N ASP A 169 -23.94 15.17 5.28
CA ASP A 169 -23.92 13.96 6.09
C ASP A 169 -22.48 13.49 6.34
N THR A 170 -22.28 12.75 7.43
CA THR A 170 -20.99 12.13 7.78
C THR A 170 -21.25 10.68 8.19
N LEU A 171 -20.63 9.76 7.47
CA LEU A 171 -20.62 8.34 7.81
C LEU A 171 -19.26 8.00 8.43
N THR A 172 -19.28 7.30 9.56
CA THR A 172 -18.08 6.89 10.30
C THR A 172 -18.22 5.43 10.71
N ASN A 173 -17.13 4.65 10.69
CA ASN A 173 -17.06 3.33 11.32
C ASN A 173 -16.18 3.34 12.58
#